data_AF-A0A368FV65-F1
#
_entry.id   AF-A0A368FV65-F1
#
_cell.length_a   1.000
_cell.length_b   1.000
_cell.length_c   1.000
_cell.angle_alpha   90.00
_cell.angle_beta   90.00
_cell.angle_gamma   90.00
#
_symmetry.space_group_name_H-M   'P 1'
#
loop_
_entity.id
_entity.type
_entity.pdbx_description
1 polymer ?
#
loop_
_entity_poly.entity_id
_entity_poly.type
_entity_poly.pdbx_seq_one_letter_code
_entity_poly.pdbx_strand_id
1 'polypeptide(L)'
;MHLAGSDLQLHTDDPKSGQYSTEWNTTGIDVCKKGARNNIGLTLQGPGGLLKRQLQSKFYQKDDSHADWGTKLEFIQWTCAVDGTGSISVTEELIK
;
A
#
# COMPACT_ATOMS: atom_id res chain seq x y z
N MET A 1 -13.41 -6.97 5.74
CA MET A 1 -12.40 -6.70 4.70
C MET A 1 -11.04 -6.95 5.32
N HIS A 2 -10.09 -7.52 4.59
CA HIS A 2 -8.75 -7.85 5.05
C HIS A 2 -7.73 -7.17 4.13
N LEU A 3 -6.86 -6.35 4.71
CA LEU A 3 -5.71 -5.75 4.04
C LEU A 3 -4.49 -6.62 4.36
N ALA A 4 -3.79 -7.12 3.35
CA ALA A 4 -2.60 -7.96 3.50
C ALA A 4 -1.42 -7.45 2.66
N GLY A 5 -0.21 -7.62 3.18
CA GLY A 5 1.07 -7.20 2.61
C GLY A 5 2.17 -7.47 3.64
N SER A 6 3.44 -7.17 3.32
CA SER A 6 4.53 -7.32 4.30
C SER A 6 4.27 -6.39 5.49
N ASP A 7 3.87 -6.96 6.63
CA ASP A 7 3.75 -6.32 7.95
C ASP A 7 2.73 -5.18 8.07
N LEU A 8 1.61 -5.27 7.32
CA LEU A 8 0.50 -4.32 7.41
C LEU A 8 -0.46 -4.66 8.57
N GLN A 9 -0.65 -3.72 9.50
CA GLN A 9 -1.66 -3.84 10.57
C GLN A 9 -2.95 -3.14 10.14
N LEU A 10 -4.07 -3.88 10.10
CA LEU A 10 -5.37 -3.31 9.78
C LEU A 10 -5.92 -2.52 10.97
N HIS A 11 -6.32 -1.27 10.72
CA HIS A 11 -7.08 -0.44 11.64
C HIS A 11 -8.51 -0.30 11.11
N THR A 12 -9.48 -0.65 11.95
CA THR A 12 -10.91 -0.45 11.67
C THR A 12 -11.49 0.44 12.75
N ASP A 13 -11.58 1.73 12.46
CA ASP A 13 -12.20 2.70 13.38
C ASP A 13 -13.73 2.49 13.43
N ASP A 14 -14.35 2.14 12.30
CA ASP A 14 -15.73 1.69 12.21
C ASP A 14 -15.92 0.67 11.05
N PRO A 15 -16.24 -0.60 11.34
CA PRO A 15 -16.46 -1.64 10.32
C PRO A 15 -17.60 -1.35 9.33
N LYS A 16 -18.50 -0.41 9.63
CA LYS A 16 -19.63 -0.02 8.77
C LYS A 16 -19.36 1.22 7.93
N SER A 17 -18.28 1.96 8.22
CA SER A 17 -17.92 3.20 7.51
C SER A 17 -17.49 2.97 6.06
N GLY A 18 -17.10 1.75 5.71
CA GLY A 18 -16.46 1.43 4.44
C GLY A 18 -15.03 1.97 4.31
N GLN A 19 -14.49 2.59 5.37
CA GLN A 19 -13.12 3.08 5.43
C GLN A 19 -12.24 2.09 6.18
N TYR A 20 -11.07 1.81 5.60
CA TYR A 20 -10.10 0.89 6.13
C TYR A 20 -8.73 1.53 5.99
N SER A 21 -7.98 1.59 7.09
CA SER A 21 -6.63 2.11 7.11
C SER A 21 -5.68 1.00 7.55
N THR A 22 -4.43 1.12 7.13
CA THR A 22 -3.38 0.21 7.57
C THR A 22 -2.08 0.98 7.64
N GLU A 23 -1.27 0.65 8.64
CA GLU A 23 0.07 1.20 8.78
C GLU A 23 1.09 0.18 8.32
N TRP A 24 2.13 0.69 7.67
CA TRP A 24 3.24 -0.12 7.24
C TRP A 24 4.48 0.16 8.07
N ASN A 25 4.94 -0.84 8.81
CA ASN A 25 6.21 -0.78 9.49
C ASN A 25 7.35 -1.16 8.54
N THR A 26 8.22 -0.20 8.23
CA THR A 26 9.40 -0.40 7.39
C THR A 26 10.67 -0.71 8.19
N THR A 27 10.56 -0.84 9.52
CA THR A 27 11.69 -1.19 10.39
C THR A 27 12.25 -2.55 10.02
N GLY A 28 13.57 -2.63 9.86
CA GLY A 28 14.26 -3.87 9.49
C GLY A 28 14.24 -4.18 7.98
N ILE A 29 13.63 -3.34 7.14
CA ILE A 29 13.78 -3.44 5.69
C ILE A 29 15.16 -2.92 5.28
N ASP A 30 15.92 -3.76 4.58
CA ASP A 30 17.23 -3.40 4.05
C ASP A 30 17.14 -2.32 2.97
N VAL A 31 18.18 -1.47 2.94
CA VAL A 31 18.36 -0.47 1.89
C VAL A 31 18.54 -1.13 0.53
N CYS A 32 17.90 -0.56 -0.50
CA CYS A 32 17.98 -1.10 -1.85
C CYS A 32 19.39 -0.95 -2.42
N LYS A 33 19.94 -2.03 -2.98
CA LYS A 33 21.18 -2.00 -3.75
C LYS A 33 21.01 -1.15 -5.02
N LYS A 34 22.13 -0.66 -5.58
CA LYS A 34 22.13 0.09 -6.84
C LYS A 34 21.40 -0.69 -7.95
N GLY A 35 20.45 -0.04 -8.61
CA GLY A 35 19.63 -0.64 -9.67
C GLY A 35 18.53 -1.58 -9.19
N ALA A 36 18.49 -1.95 -7.92
CA ALA A 36 17.44 -2.79 -7.35
C ALA A 36 16.24 -1.95 -6.91
N ARG A 37 15.05 -2.56 -6.98
CA ARG A 37 13.79 -2.04 -6.44
C ARG A 37 13.09 -3.17 -5.70
N ASN A 38 12.37 -2.81 -4.65
CA ASN A 38 11.50 -3.74 -3.93
C ASN A 38 10.08 -3.65 -4.51
N ASN A 39 9.39 -4.78 -4.56
CA ASN A 39 7.98 -4.82 -4.92
C ASN A 39 7.18 -5.09 -3.65
N ILE A 40 6.31 -4.16 -3.31
CA ILE A 40 5.45 -4.26 -2.14
C ILE A 40 4.10 -4.73 -2.64
N GLY A 41 3.75 -5.96 -2.28
CA GLY A 41 2.44 -6.51 -2.58
C GLY A 41 1.40 -5.95 -1.63
N LEU A 42 0.39 -5.29 -2.19
CA LEU A 42 -0.77 -4.80 -1.46
C LEU A 42 -1.99 -5.60 -1.90
N THR A 43 -2.66 -6.24 -0.96
CA THR A 43 -3.85 -7.06 -1.21
C THR A 43 -5.01 -6.55 -0.39
N LEU A 44 -6.09 -6.20 -1.06
CA LEU A 44 -7.38 -5.90 -0.46
C LEU A 44 -8.33 -7.06 -0.73
N GLN A 45 -8.82 -7.71 0.33
CA GLN A 45 -9.75 -8.83 0.23
C GLN A 45 -11.07 -8.51 0.94
N GLY A 46 -12.19 -8.72 0.27
CA GLY A 46 -13.52 -8.53 0.83
C GLY A 46 -14.54 -9.51 0.25
N PRO A 47 -15.83 -9.34 0.58
CA PRO A 47 -16.92 -10.14 -0.01
C PRO A 47 -16.94 -10.07 -1.54
N GLY A 48 -16.46 -8.95 -2.10
CA GLY A 48 -16.26 -8.73 -3.53
C GLY A 48 -15.01 -9.40 -4.14
N GLY A 49 -14.39 -10.34 -3.44
CA GLY A 49 -13.13 -10.93 -3.90
C GLY A 49 -11.94 -10.05 -3.58
N LEU A 50 -10.99 -9.94 -4.51
CA LEU A 50 -9.61 -9.63 -4.17
C LEU A 50 -8.97 -8.69 -5.20
N LEU A 51 -8.51 -7.53 -4.72
CA LEU A 51 -7.71 -6.57 -5.45
C LEU A 51 -6.24 -6.74 -5.04
N LYS A 52 -5.37 -6.97 -6.01
CA LYS A 52 -3.91 -7.04 -5.83
C LYS A 52 -3.23 -5.89 -6.56
N ARG A 53 -2.32 -5.21 -5.89
CA ARG A 53 -1.46 -4.16 -6.45
C ARG A 53 -0.02 -4.42 -6.05
N GLN A 54 0.90 -3.88 -6.85
CA GLN A 54 2.33 -3.94 -6.61
C GLN A 54 2.84 -2.51 -6.64
N LEU A 55 3.50 -2.09 -5.57
CA LEU A 55 4.21 -0.83 -5.53
C LEU A 55 5.71 -1.09 -5.68
N GLN A 56 6.32 -0.54 -6.73
CA GLN A 56 7.77 -0.50 -6.82
C GLN A 56 8.31 0.61 -5.91
N SER A 57 9.17 0.24 -4.98
CA SER A 57 9.79 1.17 -4.05
C SER A 57 11.31 1.02 -3.99
N LYS A 58 11.95 2.08 -3.48
CA LYS A 58 13.34 2.05 -3.04
C LYS A 58 13.41 2.53 -1.60
N PHE A 59 14.18 1.80 -0.80
CA PHE A 59 14.55 2.19 0.55
C PHE A 59 15.96 2.74 0.52
N TYR A 60 16.16 3.85 1.21
CA TYR A 60 17.43 4.55 1.32
C TYR A 60 17.83 4.63 2.79
N GLN A 61 19.12 4.81 3.07
CA GLN A 61 19.56 5.21 4.41
C GLN A 61 18.97 6.59 4.73
N LYS A 62 18.75 6.86 6.02
CA LYS A 62 18.13 8.11 6.49
C LYS A 62 18.81 9.37 5.95
N ASP A 63 20.14 9.32 5.80
CA ASP A 63 20.98 10.47 5.38
C ASP A 63 21.49 10.34 3.93
N ASP A 64 20.91 9.45 3.11
CA ASP A 64 21.28 9.31 1.69
C ASP A 64 20.58 10.39 0.86
N SER A 65 21.37 11.27 0.24
CA SER A 65 20.86 12.38 -0.58
C SER A 65 20.07 11.93 -1.82
N HIS A 66 20.17 10.67 -2.25
CA HIS A 66 19.32 10.14 -3.31
C HIS A 66 17.87 9.97 -2.86
N ALA A 67 17.61 9.90 -1.56
CA ALA A 67 16.24 9.88 -1.02
C ALA A 67 15.49 11.19 -1.34
N ASP A 68 16.22 12.31 -1.49
CA ASP A 68 15.65 13.62 -1.78
C ASP A 68 15.27 13.82 -3.25
N TRP A 69 15.75 12.96 -4.15
CA TRP A 69 15.54 13.09 -5.60
C TRP A 69 14.24 12.43 -6.08
N GLY A 70 13.60 11.64 -5.21
CA GLY A 70 12.35 10.96 -5.50
C GLY A 70 11.17 11.57 -4.76
N THR A 71 9.97 11.10 -5.10
CA THR A 71 8.79 11.34 -4.27
C THR A 71 8.86 10.42 -3.07
N LYS A 72 9.08 10.99 -1.88
CA LYS A 72 8.92 10.25 -0.63
C LYS A 72 7.47 9.78 -0.54
N LEU A 73 7.26 8.50 -0.23
CA LEU A 73 5.93 7.97 0.01
C LEU A 73 5.54 8.18 1.47
N GLU A 74 4.52 9.00 1.71
CA GLU A 74 3.82 9.18 2.98
C GLU A 74 2.63 8.23 3.06
N PHE A 75 1.77 8.18 2.03
CA PHE A 75 0.60 7.30 2.01
C PHE A 75 0.10 6.99 0.60
N ILE A 76 -0.75 5.97 0.51
CA ILE A 76 -1.55 5.63 -0.66
C ILE A 76 -3.02 5.62 -0.23
N GLN A 77 -3.87 6.36 -0.94
CA GLN A 77 -5.31 6.31 -0.76
C GLN A 77 -5.97 5.76 -2.02
N TRP A 78 -6.80 4.74 -1.84
CA TRP A 78 -7.62 4.16 -2.91
C TRP A 78 -9.09 4.37 -2.64
N THR A 79 -9.75 5.08 -3.56
CA THR A 79 -11.21 5.04 -3.66
C THR A 79 -11.57 3.79 -4.47
N CYS A 80 -12.35 2.88 -3.87
CA CYS A 80 -12.69 1.60 -4.49
C CYS A 80 -14.20 1.50 -4.78
N ALA A 81 -14.55 0.80 -5.85
CA ALA A 81 -15.91 0.41 -6.18
C ALA A 81 -16.03 -1.11 -6.35
N VAL A 82 -17.20 -1.64 -6.01
CA VAL A 82 -17.56 -3.05 -6.17
C VAL A 82 -18.59 -3.15 -7.28
N ASP A 83 -18.32 -3.95 -8.31
CA ASP A 83 -19.26 -4.16 -9.41
C ASP A 83 -20.34 -5.21 -9.09
N GLY A 84 -21.31 -5.39 -10.00
CA GLY A 84 -22.41 -6.35 -9.82
C GLY A 84 -21.99 -7.82 -9.80
N THR A 85 -20.75 -8.14 -10.18
CA THR A 85 -20.15 -9.48 -10.07
C THR A 85 -19.35 -9.66 -8.78
N GLY A 86 -19.29 -8.60 -7.97
CA GLY A 86 -18.51 -8.52 -6.76
C GLY A 86 -17.11 -7.97 -6.99
N SER A 87 -16.60 -7.82 -8.21
CA SER A 87 -15.18 -7.43 -8.41
C SER A 87 -14.87 -6.05 -7.80
N ILE A 88 -13.74 -5.97 -7.08
CA ILE A 88 -13.24 -4.72 -6.48
C ILE A 88 -12.30 -4.04 -7.46
N SER A 89 -12.54 -2.76 -7.74
CA SER A 89 -11.71 -1.92 -8.61
C SER A 89 -11.34 -0.60 -7.93
N VAL A 90 -10.16 -0.05 -8.25
CA VAL A 90 -9.75 1.29 -7.82
C VAL A 90 -10.27 2.30 -8.83
N THR A 91 -11.11 3.23 -8.38
CA THR A 91 -11.65 4.31 -9.22
C THR A 91 -10.81 5.57 -9.15
N GLU A 92 -10.15 5.81 -8.00
CA GLU A 92 -9.23 6.93 -7.81
C GLU A 92 -8.05 6.50 -6.95
N GLU A 93 -6.85 7.02 -7.28
CA GLU A 93 -5.62 6.76 -6.55
C GLU A 93 -4.91 8.09 -6.26
N LEU A 94 -4.58 8.29 -4.99
CA LEU A 94 -3.75 9.39 -4.53
C LEU A 94 -2.49 8.81 -3.88
N ILE A 95 -1.33 9.23 -4.38
CA ILE A 95 -0.02 8.89 -3.84
C ILE A 95 0.63 10.19 -3.41
N LYS A 96 1.05 10.25 -2.14
CA LYS A 96 1.77 11.38 -1.57
C LYS A 96 2.97 10.89 -0.80
#